data_AF-A0A8T3PBH0-F1
#
_entry.id   AF-A0A8T3PBH0-F1
#
_cell.length_a   1.000
_cell.length_b   1.000
_cell.length_c   1.000
_cell.angle_alpha   90.00
_cell.angle_beta   90.00
_cell.angle_gamma   90.00
#
_symmetry.space_group_name_H-M   'P 1'
#
loop_
_entity.id
_entity.type
_entity.pdbx_description
1 polymer ?
#
loop_
_entity_poly.entity_id
_entity_poly.type
_entity_poly.pdbx_seq_one_letter_code
_entity_poly.pdbx_strand_id
1 'polypeptide(L)'
;MSSVTPLADGHFHGEGLGACCLWHVATDEAADVAAHSGHSQIMLIAAAIVMGFGVIGVVVTWLERRDLLGPVGSTVELGRMVAALVAGLSAGAAAIHFSMTSIHFAEFWGFGVFFAVVAWAQAVWAALYLLRTTHGVAALGLGGNLAVVMVWVLTRTIGLPLGLHNGEAEAVGTVDAMATIFELGLVIMLALVLLPRASRALERWRLPTAMAWIYGATSLFVVAVLTTAALSGTAGAHL
;
A
#
# COMPACT_ATOMS: atom_id res chain seq x y z
N MET A 1 52.19 68.21 12.22
CA MET A 1 52.95 66.96 12.47
C MET A 1 52.05 66.08 13.32
N SER A 2 51.24 65.21 12.70
CA SER A 2 51.48 63.74 12.56
C SER A 2 51.53 63.06 13.94
N SER A 3 50.75 62.06 14.33
CA SER A 3 50.14 60.90 13.63
C SER A 3 49.24 60.16 14.68
N VAL A 4 47.98 59.81 14.41
CA VAL A 4 47.45 58.54 13.84
C VAL A 4 47.43 57.33 14.81
N THR A 5 46.19 57.00 15.25
CA THR A 5 45.52 55.70 15.57
C THR A 5 46.01 54.72 16.64
N PRO A 6 45.06 54.19 17.45
CA PRO A 6 45.01 52.79 17.90
C PRO A 6 43.94 52.00 17.09
N LEU A 7 44.32 50.93 16.39
CA LEU A 7 43.39 49.94 15.86
C LEU A 7 44.16 48.69 15.41
N ALA A 8 43.89 47.58 16.06
CA ALA A 8 43.91 46.24 15.46
C ALA A 8 43.09 45.34 16.38
N ASP A 9 41.78 45.46 16.22
CA ASP A 9 40.80 44.51 16.71
C ASP A 9 41.10 43.13 16.13
N GLY A 10 41.01 42.12 17.00
CA GLY A 10 41.05 40.73 16.59
C GLY A 10 39.84 40.41 15.71
N HIS A 11 40.05 40.35 14.39
CA HIS A 11 39.09 39.78 13.47
C HIS A 11 39.01 38.27 13.66
N PHE A 12 38.07 37.81 14.49
CA PHE A 12 37.52 36.46 14.42
C PHE A 12 36.65 36.35 13.17
N HIS A 13 37.23 35.96 12.04
CA HIS A 13 36.49 35.40 10.90
C HIS A 13 36.34 33.89 11.10
N GLY A 14 35.37 33.48 11.92
CA GLY A 14 35.11 32.06 12.23
C GLY A 14 33.67 31.59 11.98
N GLU A 15 32.72 32.48 11.71
CA GLU A 15 31.29 32.12 11.82
C GLU A 15 30.66 31.59 10.51
N GLY A 16 31.26 31.84 9.35
CA GLY A 16 30.69 31.42 8.05
C GLY A 16 31.03 29.97 7.63
N LEU A 17 32.23 29.48 7.95
CA LEU A 17 32.68 28.14 7.55
C LEU A 17 32.12 27.03 8.46
N GLY A 18 31.94 27.34 9.75
CA GLY A 18 31.34 26.41 10.71
C GLY A 18 29.87 26.12 10.40
N ALA A 19 29.09 27.13 10.00
CA ALA A 19 27.66 26.98 9.68
C ALA A 19 27.43 26.13 8.42
N CYS A 20 28.21 26.31 7.35
CA CYS A 20 28.11 25.47 6.14
C CYS A 20 28.56 24.03 6.37
N CYS A 21 29.64 23.81 7.15
CA CYS A 21 30.08 22.46 7.51
C CYS A 21 29.09 21.74 8.44
N LEU A 22 28.58 22.43 9.46
CA LEU A 22 27.53 21.89 10.33
C LEU A 22 26.25 21.58 9.55
N TRP A 23 25.91 22.41 8.56
CA TRP A 23 24.75 22.15 7.71
C TRP A 23 24.95 20.95 6.80
N HIS A 24 26.10 20.83 6.12
CA HIS A 24 26.41 19.65 5.29
C HIS A 24 26.45 18.36 6.11
N VAL A 25 27.10 18.38 7.29
CA VAL A 25 27.15 17.20 8.17
C VAL A 25 25.75 16.81 8.65
N ALA A 26 24.90 17.76 9.03
CA ALA A 26 23.53 17.48 9.44
C ALA A 26 22.67 16.94 8.27
N THR A 27 22.86 17.44 7.03
CA THR A 27 22.16 16.90 5.86
C THR A 27 22.64 15.52 5.48
N ASP A 28 23.94 15.27 5.57
CA ASP A 28 24.55 13.97 5.24
C ASP A 28 24.14 12.91 6.28
N GLU A 29 24.17 13.24 7.57
CA GLU A 29 23.66 12.35 8.64
C GLU A 29 22.16 12.07 8.49
N ALA A 30 21.35 13.06 8.15
CA ALA A 30 19.91 12.86 7.93
C ALA A 30 19.63 11.98 6.69
N ALA A 31 20.38 12.18 5.60
CA ALA A 31 20.30 11.36 4.40
C ALA A 31 20.73 9.91 4.68
N ASP A 32 21.79 9.71 5.46
CA ASP A 32 22.26 8.39 5.88
C ASP A 32 21.23 7.70 6.78
N VAL A 33 20.66 8.37 7.78
CA VAL A 33 19.62 7.79 8.65
C VAL A 33 18.36 7.42 7.86
N ALA A 34 17.94 8.26 6.91
CA ALA A 34 16.82 7.96 6.01
C ALA A 34 17.12 6.74 5.11
N ALA A 35 18.35 6.65 4.59
CA ALA A 35 18.77 5.49 3.79
C ALA A 35 18.80 4.20 4.63
N HIS A 36 19.35 4.23 5.86
CA HIS A 36 19.45 3.05 6.72
C HIS A 36 18.08 2.58 7.24
N SER A 37 17.17 3.52 7.57
CA SER A 37 15.79 3.19 7.96
C SER A 37 15.00 2.58 6.79
N GLY A 38 15.13 3.11 5.57
CA GLY A 38 14.51 2.54 4.37
C GLY A 38 15.00 1.12 4.07
N HIS A 39 16.32 0.88 4.12
CA HIS A 39 16.89 -0.45 3.90
C HIS A 39 16.44 -1.46 4.95
N SER A 40 16.45 -1.08 6.24
CA SER A 40 16.01 -1.98 7.31
C SER A 40 14.53 -2.33 7.22
N GLN A 41 13.66 -1.37 6.86
CA GLN A 41 12.23 -1.63 6.65
C GLN A 41 11.98 -2.59 5.47
N ILE A 42 12.67 -2.40 4.34
CA ILE A 42 12.56 -3.31 3.18
C ILE A 42 13.02 -4.72 3.56
N MET A 43 14.14 -4.84 4.28
CA MET A 43 14.65 -6.13 4.75
C MET A 43 13.67 -6.82 5.70
N LEU A 44 13.01 -6.07 6.60
CA LEU A 44 12.00 -6.61 7.50
C LEU A 44 10.76 -7.12 6.76
N ILE A 45 10.27 -6.36 5.77
CA ILE A 45 9.14 -6.79 4.92
C ILE A 45 9.52 -8.07 4.16
N ALA A 46 10.69 -8.10 3.53
CA ALA A 46 11.16 -9.27 2.79
C ALA A 46 11.31 -10.49 3.70
N ALA A 47 11.91 -10.32 4.88
CA ALA A 47 12.06 -11.38 5.86
C ALA A 47 10.69 -11.89 6.35
N ALA A 48 9.73 -11.00 6.64
CA ALA A 48 8.39 -11.37 7.06
C ALA A 48 7.68 -12.21 5.97
N ILE A 49 7.77 -11.80 4.70
CA ILE A 49 7.18 -12.54 3.57
C ILE A 49 7.81 -13.94 3.43
N VAL A 50 9.14 -14.04 3.46
CA VAL A 50 9.85 -15.32 3.32
C VAL A 50 9.53 -16.26 4.48
N MET A 51 9.58 -15.76 5.72
CA MET A 51 9.26 -16.56 6.90
C MET A 51 7.78 -16.98 6.90
N GLY A 52 6.88 -16.06 6.55
CA GLY A 52 5.45 -16.33 6.44
C GLY A 52 5.16 -17.43 5.43
N PHE A 53 5.76 -17.38 4.24
CA PHE A 53 5.65 -18.44 3.24
C PHE A 53 6.10 -19.80 3.78
N GLY A 54 7.26 -19.84 4.45
CA GLY A 54 7.78 -21.07 5.08
C GLY A 54 6.83 -21.64 6.13
N VAL A 55 6.33 -20.79 7.04
CA VAL A 55 5.37 -21.18 8.09
C VAL A 55 4.06 -21.68 7.49
N ILE A 56 3.51 -20.96 6.50
CA ILE A 56 2.29 -21.36 5.78
C ILE A 56 2.48 -22.73 5.12
N GLY A 57 3.61 -22.95 4.43
CA GLY A 57 3.93 -24.24 3.81
C GLY A 57 3.97 -25.39 4.83
N VAL A 58 4.62 -25.18 5.98
CA VAL A 58 4.66 -26.17 7.07
C VAL A 58 3.26 -26.45 7.62
N VAL A 59 2.47 -25.41 7.89
CA VAL A 59 1.12 -25.53 8.43
C VAL A 59 0.20 -26.26 7.44
N VAL A 60 0.22 -25.88 6.17
CA VAL A 60 -0.60 -26.54 5.13
C VAL A 60 -0.21 -28.00 4.97
N THR A 61 1.09 -28.32 4.91
CA THR A 61 1.56 -29.71 4.85
C THR A 61 1.12 -30.51 6.08
N TRP A 62 1.16 -29.90 7.26
CA TRP A 62 0.68 -30.52 8.49
C TRP A 62 -0.83 -30.75 8.49
N LEU A 63 -1.62 -29.81 7.96
CA LEU A 63 -3.08 -29.95 7.80
C LEU A 63 -3.43 -31.03 6.79
N GLU A 64 -2.70 -31.09 5.67
CA GLU A 64 -2.86 -32.12 4.64
C GLU A 64 -2.60 -33.52 5.20
N ARG A 65 -1.51 -33.69 5.97
CA ARG A 65 -1.19 -34.97 6.65
C ARG A 65 -2.24 -35.40 7.68
N ARG A 66 -3.11 -34.50 8.12
CA ARG A 66 -4.23 -34.77 9.03
C ARG A 66 -5.56 -34.95 8.31
N ASP A 67 -5.54 -34.98 6.98
CA ASP A 67 -6.73 -35.05 6.12
C ASP A 67 -7.74 -33.91 6.37
N LEU A 68 -7.27 -32.76 6.89
CA LEU A 68 -8.12 -31.62 7.26
C LEU A 68 -8.42 -30.67 6.09
N LEU A 69 -7.67 -30.77 4.99
CA LEU A 69 -7.86 -29.92 3.81
C LEU A 69 -8.88 -30.49 2.80
N GLY A 70 -9.45 -31.66 3.10
CA GLY A 70 -10.40 -32.37 2.26
C GLY A 70 -9.82 -33.66 1.68
N PRO A 71 -10.60 -34.38 0.86
CA PRO A 71 -10.19 -35.67 0.31
C PRO A 71 -8.90 -35.57 -0.52
N VAL A 72 -8.07 -36.60 -0.45
CA VAL A 72 -6.88 -36.76 -1.30
C VAL A 72 -7.27 -36.67 -2.77
N GLY A 73 -6.56 -35.85 -3.54
CA GLY A 73 -6.86 -35.60 -4.96
C GLY A 73 -7.92 -34.52 -5.23
N SER A 74 -8.44 -33.86 -4.18
CA SER A 74 -9.29 -32.68 -4.36
C SER A 74 -8.50 -31.53 -5.02
N THR A 75 -9.21 -30.72 -5.80
CA THR A 75 -8.65 -29.56 -6.50
C THR A 75 -9.51 -28.33 -6.29
N VAL A 76 -8.87 -27.16 -6.34
CA VAL A 76 -9.51 -25.85 -6.26
C VAL A 76 -9.37 -25.14 -7.60
N GLU A 77 -10.46 -24.55 -8.06
CA GLU A 77 -10.49 -23.73 -9.28
C GLU A 77 -9.69 -22.45 -9.10
N LEU A 78 -8.83 -22.12 -10.06
CA LEU A 78 -8.02 -20.90 -10.03
C LEU A 78 -8.88 -19.64 -9.87
N GLY A 79 -10.07 -19.62 -10.48
CA GLY A 79 -11.05 -18.52 -10.32
C GLY A 79 -11.42 -18.23 -8.86
N ARG A 80 -11.49 -19.24 -7.99
CA ARG A 80 -11.75 -19.03 -6.55
C ARG A 80 -10.57 -18.37 -5.83
N MET A 81 -9.34 -18.72 -6.20
CA MET A 81 -8.16 -18.07 -5.65
C MET A 81 -8.05 -16.62 -6.11
N VAL A 82 -8.34 -16.36 -7.40
CA VAL A 82 -8.43 -15.00 -7.94
C VAL A 82 -9.48 -14.20 -7.18
N ALA A 83 -10.67 -14.77 -6.92
CA ALA A 83 -11.70 -14.09 -6.14
C ALA A 83 -11.22 -13.75 -4.72
N ALA A 84 -10.54 -14.68 -4.04
CA ALA A 84 -9.98 -14.45 -2.71
C ALA A 84 -8.92 -13.34 -2.71
N LEU A 85 -8.01 -13.35 -3.69
CA LEU A 85 -6.97 -12.32 -3.82
C LEU A 85 -7.57 -10.94 -4.13
N VAL A 86 -8.51 -10.86 -5.06
CA VAL A 86 -9.22 -9.62 -5.40
C VAL A 86 -9.93 -9.03 -4.18
N ALA A 87 -10.62 -9.88 -3.40
CA ALA A 87 -11.24 -9.44 -2.15
C ALA A 87 -10.20 -8.98 -1.12
N GLY A 88 -9.07 -9.70 -1.01
CA GLY A 88 -7.95 -9.33 -0.15
C GLY A 88 -7.35 -7.97 -0.49
N LEU A 89 -7.11 -7.69 -1.78
CA LEU A 89 -6.62 -6.38 -2.24
C LEU A 89 -7.62 -5.26 -1.93
N SER A 90 -8.92 -5.49 -2.19
CA SER A 90 -9.98 -4.53 -1.85
C SER A 90 -10.04 -4.26 -0.34
N ALA A 91 -9.88 -5.30 0.50
CA ALA A 91 -9.84 -5.14 1.94
C ALA A 91 -8.57 -4.41 2.43
N GLY A 92 -7.41 -4.66 1.80
CA GLY A 92 -6.17 -3.93 2.06
C GLY A 92 -6.28 -2.45 1.72
N ALA A 93 -6.85 -2.11 0.57
CA ALA A 93 -7.13 -0.73 0.17
C ALA A 93 -8.12 -0.05 1.13
N ALA A 94 -9.19 -0.76 1.52
CA ALA A 94 -10.15 -0.26 2.50
C ALA A 94 -9.49 0.09 3.85
N ALA A 95 -8.58 -0.77 4.34
CA ALA A 95 -7.86 -0.52 5.59
C ALA A 95 -6.99 0.74 5.51
N ILE A 96 -6.33 0.96 4.36
CA ILE A 96 -5.55 2.19 4.12
C ILE A 96 -6.47 3.41 4.09
N HIS A 97 -7.60 3.38 3.37
CA HIS A 97 -8.50 4.53 3.33
C HIS A 97 -9.14 4.83 4.69
N PHE A 98 -9.44 3.81 5.50
CA PHE A 98 -9.87 4.00 6.89
C PHE A 98 -8.83 4.71 7.74
N SER A 99 -7.54 4.35 7.62
CA SER A 99 -6.51 5.01 8.43
C SER A 99 -6.33 6.49 8.06
N MET A 100 -6.53 6.85 6.80
CA MET A 100 -6.40 8.23 6.31
C MET A 100 -7.63 9.10 6.60
N THR A 101 -8.75 8.48 6.98
CA THR A 101 -10.04 9.17 7.16
C THR A 101 -9.96 10.31 8.19
N SER A 102 -9.36 10.08 9.36
CA SER A 102 -9.27 11.09 10.43
C SER A 102 -8.40 12.29 10.04
N ILE A 103 -7.29 12.03 9.37
CA ILE A 103 -6.36 13.06 8.86
C ILE A 103 -7.11 13.97 7.88
N HIS A 104 -7.84 13.39 6.93
CA HIS A 104 -8.59 14.17 5.94
C HIS A 104 -9.82 14.87 6.52
N PHE A 105 -10.43 14.35 7.59
CA PHE A 105 -11.47 15.11 8.32
C PHE A 105 -10.93 16.41 8.93
N ALA A 106 -9.69 16.40 9.42
CA ALA A 106 -9.05 17.58 9.99
C ALA A 106 -8.71 18.65 8.93
N GLU A 107 -8.45 18.22 7.70
CA GLU A 107 -8.20 19.13 6.57
C GLU A 107 -9.49 19.71 5.99
N PHE A 108 -10.44 18.85 5.61
CA PHE A 108 -11.73 19.25 5.09
C PHE A 108 -12.73 18.12 5.26
N TRP A 109 -13.87 18.41 5.89
CA TRP A 109 -14.86 17.38 6.23
C TRP A 109 -15.31 16.51 5.03
N GLY A 110 -15.40 17.11 3.83
CA GLY A 110 -15.79 16.40 2.61
C GLY A 110 -14.77 15.35 2.17
N PHE A 111 -13.48 15.58 2.43
CA PHE A 111 -12.43 14.59 2.17
C PHE A 111 -12.55 13.41 3.14
N GLY A 112 -12.70 13.69 4.44
CA GLY A 112 -12.93 12.63 5.43
C GLY A 112 -14.16 11.76 5.10
N VAL A 113 -15.28 12.38 4.68
CA VAL A 113 -16.47 11.63 4.22
C VAL A 113 -16.16 10.78 2.99
N PHE A 114 -15.44 11.32 2.00
CA PHE A 114 -15.06 10.58 0.80
C PHE A 114 -14.24 9.33 1.16
N PHE A 115 -13.18 9.47 1.96
CA PHE A 115 -12.36 8.34 2.40
C PHE A 115 -13.17 7.30 3.18
N ALA A 116 -14.05 7.74 4.09
CA ALA A 116 -14.91 6.83 4.84
C ALA A 116 -15.87 6.05 3.93
N VAL A 117 -16.49 6.71 2.94
CA VAL A 117 -17.40 6.08 1.98
C VAL A 117 -16.64 5.07 1.10
N VAL A 118 -15.47 5.45 0.57
CA VAL A 118 -14.64 4.57 -0.25
C VAL A 118 -14.20 3.34 0.55
N ALA A 119 -13.72 3.54 1.78
CA ALA A 119 -13.28 2.46 2.64
C ALA A 119 -14.41 1.46 2.95
N TRP A 120 -15.59 1.95 3.32
CA TRP A 120 -16.75 1.08 3.53
C TRP A 120 -17.21 0.40 2.24
N ALA A 121 -17.24 1.11 1.12
CA ALA A 121 -17.61 0.53 -0.16
C ALA A 121 -16.66 -0.62 -0.56
N GLN A 122 -15.34 -0.44 -0.42
CA GLN A 122 -14.35 -1.48 -0.72
C GLN A 122 -14.41 -2.65 0.27
N ALA A 123 -14.65 -2.40 1.56
CA ALA A 123 -14.79 -3.47 2.56
C ALA A 123 -16.06 -4.31 2.33
N VAL A 124 -17.20 -3.65 2.13
CA VAL A 124 -18.48 -4.33 1.84
C VAL A 124 -18.41 -5.05 0.51
N TRP A 125 -17.80 -4.44 -0.51
CA TRP A 125 -17.64 -5.05 -1.81
C TRP A 125 -16.75 -6.29 -1.75
N ALA A 126 -15.65 -6.27 -0.97
CA ALA A 126 -14.80 -7.45 -0.77
C ALA A 126 -15.59 -8.64 -0.22
N ALA A 127 -16.40 -8.42 0.82
CA ALA A 127 -17.28 -9.44 1.38
C ALA A 127 -18.34 -9.91 0.36
N LEU A 128 -18.99 -8.97 -0.34
CA LEU A 128 -20.00 -9.27 -1.35
C LEU A 128 -19.42 -10.12 -2.49
N TYR A 129 -18.20 -9.82 -2.96
CA TYR A 129 -17.59 -10.54 -4.07
C TYR A 129 -17.23 -11.99 -3.69
N LEU A 130 -16.79 -12.23 -2.45
CA LEU A 130 -16.58 -13.57 -1.93
C LEU A 130 -17.89 -14.37 -1.83
N LEU A 131 -18.99 -13.71 -1.48
CA LEU A 131 -20.31 -14.33 -1.36
C LEU A 131 -20.98 -14.55 -2.72
N ARG A 132 -20.72 -13.68 -3.70
CA ARG A 132 -21.41 -13.63 -5.00
C ARG A 132 -20.49 -13.17 -6.13
N THR A 133 -19.75 -14.10 -6.73
CA THR A 133 -18.88 -13.85 -7.91
C THR A 133 -19.67 -13.78 -9.22
N THR A 134 -20.51 -12.76 -9.38
CA THR A 134 -21.23 -12.50 -10.65
C THR A 134 -20.53 -11.43 -11.48
N HIS A 135 -20.75 -11.41 -12.80
CA HIS A 135 -20.21 -10.37 -13.68
C HIS A 135 -20.66 -8.96 -13.27
N GLY A 136 -21.88 -8.81 -12.74
CA GLY A 136 -22.39 -7.51 -12.26
C GLY A 136 -21.60 -7.01 -11.05
N VAL A 137 -21.33 -7.89 -10.07
CA VAL A 137 -20.52 -7.52 -8.89
C VAL A 137 -19.06 -7.24 -9.29
N ALA A 138 -18.49 -8.03 -10.21
CA ALA A 138 -17.16 -7.78 -10.76
C ALA A 138 -17.07 -6.42 -11.48
N ALA A 139 -18.07 -6.09 -12.31
CA ALA A 139 -18.12 -4.80 -13.01
C ALA A 139 -18.28 -3.62 -12.05
N LEU A 140 -19.07 -3.78 -10.97
CA LEU A 140 -19.20 -2.77 -9.92
C LEU A 140 -17.85 -2.50 -9.23
N GLY A 141 -17.10 -3.55 -8.89
CA GLY A 141 -15.77 -3.42 -8.28
C GLY A 141 -14.76 -2.77 -9.23
N LEU A 142 -14.76 -3.18 -10.50
CA LEU A 142 -13.91 -2.61 -11.54
C LEU A 142 -14.17 -1.11 -11.68
N GLY A 143 -15.43 -0.72 -11.88
CA GLY A 143 -15.82 0.68 -12.08
C GLY A 143 -15.57 1.54 -10.84
N GLY A 144 -15.90 1.04 -9.65
CA GLY A 144 -15.68 1.75 -8.39
C GLY A 144 -14.21 2.04 -8.13
N ASN A 145 -13.34 1.04 -8.26
CA ASN A 145 -11.91 1.24 -8.03
C ASN A 145 -11.24 2.09 -9.12
N LEU A 146 -11.66 1.96 -10.39
CA LEU A 146 -11.20 2.87 -11.44
C LEU A 146 -11.58 4.32 -11.15
N ALA A 147 -12.76 4.57 -10.57
CA ALA A 147 -13.16 5.91 -10.17
C ALA A 147 -12.27 6.46 -9.05
N VAL A 148 -11.92 5.63 -8.04
CA VAL A 148 -11.00 6.03 -6.96
C VAL A 148 -9.61 6.34 -7.50
N VAL A 149 -9.05 5.46 -8.34
CA VAL A 149 -7.76 5.69 -9.01
C VAL A 149 -7.78 6.97 -9.85
N MET A 150 -8.87 7.22 -10.58
CA MET A 150 -9.02 8.44 -11.38
C MET A 150 -9.00 9.70 -10.49
N VAL A 151 -9.73 9.69 -9.37
CA VAL A 151 -9.69 10.79 -8.39
C VAL A 151 -8.27 11.00 -7.89
N TRP A 152 -7.56 9.93 -7.51
CA TRP A 152 -6.16 10.01 -7.10
C TRP A 152 -5.28 10.65 -8.19
N VAL A 153 -5.34 10.17 -9.44
CA VAL A 153 -4.57 10.74 -10.56
C VAL A 153 -4.85 12.24 -10.72
N LEU A 154 -6.11 12.67 -10.60
CA LEU A 154 -6.47 14.08 -10.72
C LEU A 154 -5.83 14.93 -9.63
N THR A 155 -5.80 14.48 -8.38
CA THR A 155 -5.15 15.29 -7.33
C THR A 155 -3.63 15.37 -7.53
N ARG A 156 -3.01 14.36 -8.16
CA ARG A 156 -1.55 14.31 -8.42
C ARG A 156 -1.14 15.08 -9.68
N THR A 157 -2.09 15.48 -10.51
CA THR A 157 -1.82 16.14 -11.80
C THR A 157 -2.35 17.56 -11.88
N ILE A 158 -3.56 17.79 -11.38
CA ILE A 158 -4.26 19.08 -11.46
C ILE A 158 -4.49 19.67 -10.05
N GLY A 159 -4.46 18.83 -9.02
CA GLY A 159 -4.80 19.23 -7.65
C GLY A 159 -6.31 19.22 -7.40
N LEU A 160 -6.70 19.41 -6.14
CA LEU A 160 -8.11 19.46 -5.75
C LEU A 160 -8.65 20.90 -5.82
N PRO A 161 -9.88 21.14 -6.30
CA PRO A 161 -10.45 22.49 -6.34
C PRO A 161 -10.86 23.02 -4.95
N LEU A 162 -10.84 22.17 -3.93
CA LEU A 162 -11.24 22.45 -2.55
C LEU A 162 -10.08 22.09 -1.61
N GLY A 163 -10.11 22.57 -0.36
CA GLY A 163 -9.08 22.30 0.66
C GLY A 163 -8.09 23.45 0.86
N LEU A 164 -7.14 23.24 1.79
CA LEU A 164 -6.12 24.25 2.16
C LEU A 164 -5.09 24.47 1.05
N HIS A 165 -4.85 23.48 0.20
CA HIS A 165 -3.86 23.47 -0.89
C HIS A 165 -4.55 23.41 -2.27
N ASN A 166 -5.56 24.26 -2.47
CA ASN A 166 -6.42 24.19 -3.65
C ASN A 166 -5.68 24.46 -4.98
N GLY A 167 -5.87 23.58 -5.96
CA GLY A 167 -5.27 23.69 -7.29
C GLY A 167 -3.78 23.37 -7.37
N GLU A 168 -3.17 22.93 -6.27
CA GLU A 168 -1.80 22.44 -6.25
C GLU A 168 -1.78 20.92 -6.38
N ALA A 169 -0.90 20.41 -7.25
CA ALA A 169 -0.74 18.98 -7.41
C ALA A 169 -0.12 18.37 -6.14
N GLU A 170 -0.79 17.37 -5.58
CA GLU A 170 -0.32 16.67 -4.39
C GLU A 170 0.88 15.78 -4.73
N ALA A 171 1.87 15.73 -3.83
CA ALA A 171 2.96 14.78 -3.94
C ALA A 171 2.46 13.34 -3.77
N VAL A 172 3.13 12.38 -4.43
CA VAL A 172 2.83 10.95 -4.26
C VAL A 172 3.38 10.48 -2.92
N GLY A 173 2.48 10.09 -2.01
CA GLY A 173 2.84 9.48 -0.74
C GLY A 173 2.92 7.95 -0.83
N THR A 174 3.72 7.33 0.04
CA THR A 174 3.85 5.86 0.07
C THR A 174 2.52 5.15 0.34
N VAL A 175 1.69 5.72 1.22
CA VAL A 175 0.40 5.13 1.61
C VAL A 175 -0.60 5.19 0.47
N ASP A 176 -0.74 6.36 -0.17
CA ASP A 176 -1.66 6.53 -1.28
C ASP A 176 -1.23 5.72 -2.52
N ALA A 177 0.08 5.60 -2.77
CA ALA A 177 0.63 4.76 -3.83
C ALA A 177 0.32 3.28 -3.58
N MET A 178 0.46 2.81 -2.33
CA MET A 178 0.15 1.41 -1.99
C MET A 178 -1.34 1.10 -2.16
N ALA A 179 -2.24 1.99 -1.70
CA ALA A 179 -3.67 1.83 -1.95
C ALA A 179 -3.97 1.75 -3.46
N THR A 180 -3.38 2.67 -4.24
CA THR A 180 -3.54 2.70 -5.70
C THR A 180 -2.99 1.42 -6.37
N ILE A 181 -1.88 0.86 -5.88
CA ILE A 181 -1.33 -0.41 -6.38
C ILE A 181 -2.31 -1.57 -6.14
N PHE A 182 -2.94 -1.65 -4.96
CA PHE A 182 -3.96 -2.65 -4.69
C PHE A 182 -5.19 -2.49 -5.59
N GLU A 183 -5.64 -1.24 -5.77
CA GLU A 183 -6.77 -0.90 -6.64
C GLU A 183 -6.49 -1.22 -8.11
N LEU A 184 -5.28 -0.96 -8.60
CA LEU A 184 -4.89 -1.35 -9.96
C LEU A 184 -4.76 -2.86 -10.11
N GLY A 185 -4.18 -3.54 -9.12
CA GLY A 185 -4.05 -5.01 -9.11
C GLY A 185 -5.41 -5.70 -9.18
N LEU A 186 -6.38 -5.26 -8.36
CA LEU A 186 -7.73 -5.81 -8.40
C LEU A 186 -8.45 -5.44 -9.69
N VAL A 187 -8.28 -4.22 -10.22
CA VAL A 187 -8.87 -3.77 -11.50
C VAL A 187 -8.40 -4.66 -12.65
N ILE A 188 -7.11 -4.95 -12.74
CA ILE A 188 -6.53 -5.82 -13.78
C ILE A 188 -7.15 -7.22 -13.69
N MET A 189 -7.20 -7.80 -12.48
CA MET A 189 -7.77 -9.13 -12.28
C MET A 189 -9.27 -9.19 -12.60
N LEU A 190 -10.04 -8.17 -12.21
CA LEU A 190 -11.46 -8.08 -12.56
C LEU A 190 -11.68 -7.92 -14.07
N ALA A 191 -10.84 -7.16 -14.75
CA ALA A 191 -10.89 -7.04 -16.21
C ALA A 191 -10.66 -8.40 -16.88
N LEU A 192 -9.70 -9.20 -16.39
CA LEU A 192 -9.48 -10.56 -16.89
C LEU A 192 -10.68 -11.49 -16.62
N VAL A 193 -11.31 -11.40 -15.46
CA VAL A 193 -12.54 -12.17 -15.14
C VAL A 193 -13.70 -11.78 -16.04
N LEU A 194 -13.84 -10.49 -16.39
CA LEU A 194 -14.92 -10.00 -17.24
C LEU A 194 -14.70 -10.30 -18.73
N LEU A 195 -13.47 -10.63 -19.14
CA LEU A 195 -13.15 -11.02 -20.51
C LEU A 195 -13.53 -12.49 -20.77
N PRO A 196 -14.49 -12.81 -21.66
CA PRO A 196 -15.02 -14.17 -21.82
C PRO A 196 -14.00 -15.24 -22.23
N ARG A 197 -12.89 -14.84 -22.87
CA ARG A 197 -11.81 -15.77 -23.24
C ARG A 197 -10.92 -16.10 -22.05
N ALA A 198 -10.63 -15.10 -21.21
CA ALA A 198 -9.76 -15.25 -20.05
C ALA A 198 -10.50 -15.95 -18.90
N SER A 199 -11.77 -15.62 -18.62
CA SER A 199 -12.57 -16.35 -17.63
C SER A 199 -12.66 -17.85 -17.92
N ARG A 200 -13.02 -18.21 -19.15
CA ARG A 200 -13.04 -19.61 -19.60
C ARG A 200 -11.67 -20.29 -19.52
N ALA A 201 -10.57 -19.54 -19.57
CA ALA A 201 -9.25 -20.11 -19.34
C ALA A 201 -9.08 -20.39 -17.84
N LEU A 202 -9.32 -19.40 -16.97
CA LEU A 202 -9.20 -19.52 -15.51
C LEU A 202 -10.03 -20.68 -14.93
N GLU A 203 -11.24 -20.90 -15.45
CA GLU A 203 -12.13 -21.99 -15.02
C GLU A 203 -11.58 -23.39 -15.34
N ARG A 204 -10.73 -23.53 -16.36
CA ARG A 204 -10.12 -24.81 -16.73
C ARG A 204 -8.95 -25.18 -15.83
N TRP A 205 -8.27 -24.18 -15.27
CA TRP A 205 -7.10 -24.41 -14.42
C TRP A 205 -7.56 -24.77 -13.01
N ARG A 206 -7.11 -25.94 -12.57
CA ARG A 206 -7.36 -26.48 -11.24
C ARG A 206 -6.03 -26.83 -10.60
N LEU A 207 -5.86 -26.43 -9.35
CA LEU A 207 -4.67 -26.71 -8.58
C LEU A 207 -5.00 -27.70 -7.46
N PRO A 208 -4.04 -28.57 -7.05
CA PRO A 208 -4.20 -29.38 -5.85
C PRO A 208 -4.56 -28.51 -4.64
N THR A 209 -5.48 -28.97 -3.79
CA THR A 209 -5.99 -28.17 -2.66
C THR A 209 -4.88 -27.65 -1.74
N ALA A 210 -3.84 -28.43 -1.46
CA ALA A 210 -2.70 -27.96 -0.67
C ALA A 210 -1.97 -26.76 -1.32
N MET A 211 -1.71 -26.82 -2.62
CA MET A 211 -1.10 -25.70 -3.36
C MET A 211 -2.01 -24.47 -3.36
N ALA A 212 -3.33 -24.69 -3.50
CA ALA A 212 -4.32 -23.63 -3.41
C ALA A 212 -4.24 -22.86 -2.08
N TRP A 213 -4.16 -23.59 -0.97
CA TRP A 213 -4.04 -23.00 0.36
C TRP A 213 -2.70 -22.28 0.54
N ILE A 214 -1.59 -22.86 0.07
CA ILE A 214 -0.27 -22.22 0.16
C ILE A 214 -0.28 -20.89 -0.58
N TYR A 215 -0.66 -20.88 -1.86
CA TYR A 215 -0.65 -19.67 -2.66
C TYR A 215 -1.68 -18.66 -2.17
N GLY A 216 -2.92 -19.09 -1.88
CA GLY A 216 -3.97 -18.21 -1.38
C GLY A 216 -3.60 -17.55 -0.04
N ALA A 217 -3.16 -18.34 0.94
CA ALA A 217 -2.77 -17.82 2.25
C ALA A 217 -1.55 -16.92 2.16
N THR A 218 -0.55 -17.28 1.33
CA THR A 218 0.64 -16.45 1.13
C THR A 218 0.28 -15.12 0.49
N SER A 219 -0.55 -15.10 -0.56
CA SER A 219 -0.95 -13.85 -1.20
C SER A 219 -1.71 -12.93 -0.24
N LEU A 220 -2.63 -13.48 0.56
CA LEU A 220 -3.34 -12.69 1.58
C LEU A 220 -2.40 -12.18 2.68
N PHE A 221 -1.45 -13.01 3.11
CA PHE A 221 -0.44 -12.61 4.08
C PHE A 221 0.45 -11.48 3.54
N VAL A 222 0.89 -11.56 2.28
CA VAL A 222 1.65 -10.49 1.62
C VAL A 222 0.85 -9.19 1.58
N VAL A 223 -0.43 -9.23 1.20
CA VAL A 223 -1.30 -8.04 1.23
C VAL A 223 -1.37 -7.45 2.64
N ALA A 224 -1.53 -8.27 3.68
CA ALA A 224 -1.57 -7.81 5.06
C ALA A 224 -0.24 -7.17 5.52
N VAL A 225 0.90 -7.77 5.17
CA VAL A 225 2.24 -7.22 5.47
C VAL A 225 2.45 -5.89 4.75
N LEU A 226 2.13 -5.80 3.46
CA LEU A 226 2.29 -4.58 2.68
C LEU A 226 1.37 -3.45 3.17
N THR A 227 0.13 -3.80 3.54
CA THR A 227 -0.81 -2.86 4.18
C THR A 227 -0.22 -2.32 5.48
N THR A 228 0.25 -3.22 6.35
CA THR A 228 0.83 -2.85 7.65
C THR A 228 2.07 -1.96 7.47
N ALA A 229 2.95 -2.31 6.53
CA ALA A 229 4.17 -1.56 6.26
C ALA A 229 3.88 -0.14 5.71
N ALA A 230 2.86 0.00 4.86
CA ALA A 230 2.44 1.31 4.38
C ALA A 230 1.96 2.18 5.54
N LEU A 231 1.15 1.62 6.44
CA LEU A 231 0.64 2.32 7.62
C LEU A 231 1.75 2.70 8.62
N SER A 232 2.71 1.80 8.88
CA SER A 232 3.81 2.09 9.80
C SER A 232 4.75 3.20 9.32
N GLY A 233 4.88 3.36 8.00
CA GLY A 233 5.68 4.44 7.41
C GLY A 233 5.18 5.84 7.79
N THR A 234 3.88 6.00 8.04
CA THR A 234 3.30 7.29 8.47
C THR A 234 3.60 7.63 9.92
N ALA A 235 3.66 6.61 10.79
CA ALA A 235 3.93 6.80 12.22
C ALA A 235 5.36 7.28 12.50
N GLY A 236 6.33 6.86 11.65
CA GLY A 236 7.73 7.30 11.77
C GLY A 236 8.00 8.73 11.31
N ALA A 237 7.11 9.34 10.53
CA ALA A 237 7.27 10.71 10.04
C ALA A 237 6.79 11.79 11.02
N HIS A 238 6.14 11.40 12.12
CA HIS A 238 5.57 12.29 13.13
C HIS A 238 6.27 12.22 14.51
N LEU A 239 7.38 11.48 14.62
CA LEU A 239 8.25 11.41 15.79
C LEU A 239 9.56 12.16 15.51
#